data_AF-G0Z5N4-F1
#
_entry.id   AF-G0Z5N4-F1
#
_cell.length_a   1.000
_cell.length_b   1.000
_cell.length_c   1.000
_cell.angle_alpha   90.00
_cell.angle_beta   90.00
_cell.angle_gamma   90.00
#
_symmetry.space_group_name_H-M   'P 1'
#
loop_
_entity.id
_entity.type
_entity.pdbx_description
1 polymer ?
#
loop_
_entity_poly.entity_id
_entity_poly.type
_entity_poly.pdbx_seq_one_letter_code
_entity_poly.pdbx_strand_id
1 'polypeptide(L)'
;MDKRTIYFIFYVFLLTMTTPALCFKQQLEKELLTEEEQESVKLARQRRQAVLPIAAYAGMAVAPYLFAALVATYGIYLVRQYNIRKKSGHNIPCANNRGWCRPTCFSHEYIDGYHSAICGGNSCCRSRIR
;
A
#
# COMPACT_ATOMS: atom_id res chain seq x y z
N MET A 1 10.59 4.71 -62.04
CA MET A 1 9.96 4.39 -60.74
C MET A 1 8.48 4.67 -60.86
N ASP A 2 7.64 3.65 -60.72
CA ASP A 2 6.19 3.79 -60.90
C ASP A 2 5.55 4.54 -59.73
N LYS A 3 4.54 5.36 -60.02
CA LYS A 3 3.78 6.13 -59.01
C LYS A 3 3.23 5.21 -57.92
N ARG A 4 2.85 3.98 -58.27
CA ARG A 4 2.36 2.94 -57.34
C ARG A 4 3.43 2.52 -56.32
N THR A 5 4.68 2.43 -56.73
CA THR A 5 5.79 2.06 -55.85
C THR A 5 6.08 3.17 -54.83
N ILE A 6 5.94 4.43 -55.23
CA ILE A 6 6.13 5.59 -54.34
C ILE A 6 5.03 5.64 -53.27
N TYR A 7 3.76 5.45 -53.66
CA TYR A 7 2.65 5.38 -52.69
C TYR A 7 2.81 4.23 -51.71
N PHE A 8 3.29 3.07 -52.17
CA PHE A 8 3.51 1.91 -51.31
C PHE A 8 4.60 2.18 -50.26
N ILE A 9 5.71 2.79 -50.66
CA ILE A 9 6.80 3.16 -49.74
C ILE A 9 6.32 4.20 -48.73
N PHE A 10 5.57 5.21 -49.17
CA PHE A 10 5.04 6.26 -48.29
C PHE A 10 4.03 5.70 -47.27
N TYR A 11 3.19 4.75 -47.69
CA TYR A 11 2.22 4.09 -46.82
C TYR A 11 2.89 3.20 -45.76
N VAL A 12 3.93 2.44 -46.15
CA VAL A 12 4.71 1.63 -45.21
C VAL A 12 5.45 2.52 -44.20
N PHE A 13 5.99 3.66 -44.64
CA PHE A 13 6.69 4.60 -43.75
C PHE A 13 5.74 5.28 -42.74
N LEU A 14 4.50 5.59 -43.14
CA LEU A 14 3.48 6.11 -42.22
C LEU A 14 3.02 5.07 -41.18
N LEU A 15 2.94 3.80 -41.57
CA LEU A 15 2.56 2.71 -40.68
C LEU A 15 3.64 2.37 -39.64
N THR A 16 4.92 2.49 -39.99
CA THR A 16 6.02 2.17 -39.07
C THR A 16 6.35 3.29 -38.09
N MET A 17 5.96 4.55 -38.37
CA MET A 17 6.25 5.70 -37.50
C MET A 17 5.24 5.88 -36.34
N THR A 18 4.07 5.24 -36.40
CA THR A 18 3.03 5.38 -35.36
C THR A 18 3.16 4.37 -34.21
N THR A 19 3.80 3.22 -34.44
CA THR A 19 4.03 2.18 -33.43
C THR A 19 5.00 2.58 -32.30
N PRO A 20 6.12 3.30 -32.51
CA PRO A 20 7.02 3.65 -31.41
C PRO A 20 6.40 4.66 -30.44
N ALA A 21 5.53 5.57 -30.89
CA ALA A 21 4.94 6.60 -30.04
C ALA A 21 3.96 6.04 -28.98
N LEU A 22 3.22 4.97 -29.33
CA LEU A 22 2.32 4.28 -28.40
C LEU A 22 3.10 3.44 -27.38
N CYS A 23 4.17 2.77 -27.82
CA CYS A 23 5.07 2.03 -26.92
C CYS A 23 5.75 2.97 -25.90
N PHE A 24 6.19 4.15 -26.34
CA PHE A 24 6.88 5.10 -25.48
C PHE A 24 5.98 5.63 -24.35
N LYS A 25 4.71 5.93 -24.66
CA LYS A 25 3.73 6.35 -23.63
C LYS A 25 3.49 5.26 -22.58
N GLN A 26 3.37 4.01 -23.00
CA GLN A 26 3.14 2.88 -22.08
C GLN A 26 4.35 2.60 -21.18
N GLN A 27 5.58 2.77 -21.68
CA GLN A 27 6.77 2.65 -20.85
C GLN A 27 6.89 3.78 -19.84
N LEU A 28 6.60 5.02 -20.27
CA LEU A 28 6.62 6.19 -19.39
C LEU A 28 5.58 6.08 -18.25
N GLU A 29 4.35 5.65 -18.55
CA GLU A 29 3.32 5.41 -17.51
C GLU A 29 3.73 4.30 -16.56
N LYS A 30 4.37 3.22 -17.04
CA LYS A 30 4.88 2.15 -16.18
C LYS A 30 6.02 2.60 -15.28
N GLU A 31 6.95 3.41 -15.80
CA GLU A 31 8.05 3.98 -15.01
C GLU A 31 7.52 4.94 -13.95
N LEU A 32 6.56 5.82 -14.29
CA LEU A 32 5.93 6.73 -13.33
C LEU A 32 5.18 5.97 -12.22
N LEU A 33 4.42 4.93 -12.58
CA LEU A 33 3.70 4.11 -11.60
C LEU A 33 4.65 3.33 -10.70
N THR A 34 5.77 2.84 -11.24
CA THR A 34 6.78 2.14 -10.44
C THR A 34 7.54 3.10 -9.53
N GLU A 35 7.82 4.33 -9.94
CA GLU A 35 8.43 5.34 -9.06
C GLU A 35 7.51 5.72 -7.89
N GLU A 36 6.21 5.93 -8.13
CA GLU A 36 5.24 6.20 -7.06
C GLU A 36 5.05 4.99 -6.12
N GLU A 37 4.96 3.76 -6.66
CA GLU A 37 4.98 2.54 -5.84
C GLU A 37 6.28 2.43 -5.06
N GLN A 38 7.42 2.76 -5.65
CA GLN A 38 8.72 2.59 -5.03
C GLN A 38 9.01 3.68 -3.99
N GLU A 39 8.48 4.89 -4.17
CA GLU A 39 8.49 5.95 -3.16
C GLU A 39 7.56 5.61 -2.00
N SER A 40 6.35 5.14 -2.26
CA SER A 40 5.44 4.68 -1.19
C SER A 40 6.00 3.47 -0.44
N VAL A 41 6.70 2.56 -1.13
CA VAL A 41 7.44 1.44 -0.52
C VAL A 41 8.64 1.92 0.28
N LYS A 42 9.42 2.91 -0.20
CA LYS A 42 10.54 3.51 0.55
C LYS A 42 10.06 4.23 1.80
N LEU A 43 8.97 5.01 1.72
CA LEU A 43 8.34 5.66 2.85
C LEU A 43 7.80 4.62 3.84
N ALA A 44 7.20 3.53 3.34
CA ALA A 44 6.79 2.40 4.16
C ALA A 44 8.00 1.71 4.79
N ARG A 45 9.14 1.57 4.10
CA ARG A 45 10.38 0.93 4.58
C ARG A 45 11.08 1.77 5.64
N GLN A 46 11.10 3.10 5.52
CA GLN A 46 11.52 4.00 6.60
C GLN A 46 10.60 3.91 7.82
N ARG A 47 9.31 3.62 7.62
CA ARG A 47 8.34 3.32 8.69
C ARG A 47 8.32 1.85 9.14
N ARG A 48 9.14 0.95 8.57
CA ARG A 48 9.36 -0.41 9.10
C ARG A 48 10.26 -0.33 10.32
N GLN A 49 9.79 0.40 11.33
CA GLN A 49 10.10 0.08 12.72
C GLN A 49 9.76 -1.39 12.92
N ALA A 50 10.65 -2.11 13.60
CA ALA A 50 10.59 -3.55 13.87
C ALA A 50 9.14 -4.04 13.98
N VAL A 51 8.69 -4.80 12.98
CA VAL A 51 7.38 -5.44 13.03
C VAL A 51 7.41 -6.35 14.25
N LEU A 52 6.46 -6.14 15.17
CA LEU A 52 6.35 -6.94 16.39
C LEU A 52 6.20 -8.43 16.01
N PRO A 53 6.52 -9.38 16.90
CA PRO A 53 6.27 -10.79 16.65
C PRO A 53 4.82 -11.01 16.22
N ILE A 54 4.59 -11.87 15.21
CA ILE A 54 3.27 -12.05 14.58
C ILE A 54 2.13 -12.36 15.57
N ALA A 55 2.45 -13.05 16.67
CA ALA A 55 1.51 -13.36 17.75
C ALA A 55 0.93 -12.11 18.42
N ALA A 56 1.67 -11.01 18.44
CA ALA A 56 1.18 -9.73 18.96
C ALA A 56 0.03 -9.16 18.11
N TYR A 57 -0.16 -9.61 16.87
CA TYR A 57 -1.23 -9.17 15.97
C TYR A 57 -2.40 -10.17 15.87
N ALA A 58 -2.36 -11.28 16.62
CA ALA A 58 -3.32 -12.37 16.52
C ALA A 58 -4.78 -11.88 16.65
N GLY A 59 -5.62 -12.23 15.68
CA GLY A 59 -7.04 -11.88 15.64
C GLY A 59 -7.35 -10.41 15.38
N MET A 60 -6.33 -9.58 15.12
CA MET A 60 -6.53 -8.15 14.92
C MET A 60 -6.74 -7.77 13.45
N ALA A 61 -7.43 -6.64 13.27
CA ALA A 61 -7.45 -5.95 12.00
C ALA A 61 -6.32 -4.92 12.00
N VAL A 62 -5.45 -4.98 11.00
CA VAL A 62 -4.30 -4.10 10.84
C VAL A 62 -4.46 -3.24 9.59
N ALA A 63 -3.78 -2.09 9.61
CA ALA A 63 -3.77 -1.17 8.49
C ALA A 63 -3.12 -1.81 7.24
N PRO A 64 -3.43 -1.31 6.01
CA PRO A 64 -2.98 -1.94 4.77
C PRO A 64 -1.46 -2.04 4.64
N TYR A 65 -0.73 -0.99 5.03
CA TYR A 65 0.73 -0.98 4.98
C TYR A 65 1.34 -2.01 5.94
N LEU A 66 0.77 -2.17 7.15
CA LEU A 66 1.24 -3.14 8.14
C LEU A 66 0.91 -4.56 7.71
N PHE A 67 -0.27 -4.76 7.11
CA PHE A 67 -0.64 -6.04 6.52
C PHE A 67 0.36 -6.45 5.43
N ALA A 68 0.71 -5.53 4.52
CA ALA A 68 1.72 -5.78 3.50
C ALA A 68 3.10 -6.07 4.11
N ALA A 69 3.49 -5.35 5.16
CA ALA A 69 4.73 -5.61 5.88
C ALA A 69 4.74 -7.01 6.52
N LEU A 70 3.66 -7.41 7.21
CA LEU A 70 3.51 -8.72 7.85
C LEU A 70 3.53 -9.86 6.82
N VAL A 71 2.87 -9.67 5.68
CA VAL A 71 2.90 -10.65 4.58
C VAL A 71 4.31 -10.76 4.00
N ALA A 72 5.03 -9.65 3.85
CA ALA A 72 6.41 -9.65 3.35
C ALA A 72 7.40 -10.27 4.34
N THR A 73 7.16 -10.17 5.66
CA THR A 73 8.07 -10.69 6.69
C THR A 73 7.78 -12.14 7.10
N TYR A 74 6.51 -12.51 7.26
CA TYR A 74 6.08 -13.82 7.78
C TYR A 74 5.38 -14.70 6.74
N GLY A 75 4.97 -14.11 5.60
CA GLY A 75 4.19 -14.80 4.59
C GLY A 75 2.68 -14.81 4.87
N ILE A 76 1.89 -14.92 3.80
CA ILE A 76 0.42 -14.88 3.88
C ILE A 76 -0.16 -16.06 4.69
N TYR A 77 0.54 -17.20 4.74
CA TYR A 77 0.10 -18.38 5.48
C TYR A 77 -0.02 -18.10 6.98
N LEU A 78 1.07 -17.62 7.60
CA LEU A 78 1.07 -17.28 9.02
C LEU A 78 0.10 -16.13 9.31
N VAL A 79 0.04 -15.11 8.44
CA VAL A 79 -0.91 -13.99 8.58
C VAL A 79 -2.35 -14.48 8.65
N ARG A 80 -2.74 -15.45 7.80
CA ARG A 80 -4.07 -16.08 7.85
C ARG A 80 -4.26 -16.99 9.05
N GLN A 81 -3.26 -17.79 9.42
CA GLN A 81 -3.32 -18.68 10.58
C GLN A 81 -3.57 -17.91 11.87
N TYR A 82 -2.95 -16.74 12.02
CA TYR A 82 -3.17 -15.83 13.13
C TYR A 82 -4.43 -14.97 12.99
N ASN A 83 -5.29 -15.21 11.99
CA ASN A 83 -6.53 -14.47 11.71
C ASN A 83 -6.31 -12.94 11.66
N ILE A 84 -5.17 -12.51 11.12
CA ILE A 84 -4.84 -11.10 10.93
C ILE A 84 -5.59 -10.61 9.69
N ARG A 85 -6.38 -9.54 9.84
CA ARG A 85 -7.23 -9.01 8.78
C ARG A 85 -6.73 -7.66 8.30
N LYS A 86 -6.83 -7.41 7.00
CA LYS A 86 -6.58 -6.09 6.44
C LYS A 86 -7.83 -5.22 6.62
N LYS A 87 -7.69 -4.03 7.20
CA LYS A 87 -8.76 -3.02 7.26
C LYS A 87 -8.20 -1.64 6.94
N SER A 88 -8.86 -0.89 6.06
CA SER A 88 -8.52 0.49 5.73
C SER A 88 -9.44 1.47 6.44
N GLY A 89 -8.95 2.68 6.71
CA GLY A 89 -9.70 3.79 7.31
C GLY A 89 -9.36 4.11 8.77
N HIS A 90 -10.15 4.99 9.39
CA HIS A 90 -9.97 5.49 10.76
C HIS A 90 -10.69 4.65 11.83
N ASN A 91 -11.23 3.49 11.45
CA ASN A 91 -11.96 2.57 12.34
C ASN A 91 -11.26 1.21 12.36
N ILE A 92 -9.94 1.23 12.51
CA ILE A 92 -9.17 0.01 12.78
C ILE A 92 -9.20 -0.21 14.29
N PRO A 93 -9.75 -1.33 14.78
CA PRO A 93 -9.73 -1.61 16.19
C PRO A 93 -8.30 -1.89 16.67
N CYS A 94 -7.96 -1.37 17.84
CA CYS A 94 -6.69 -1.59 18.51
C CYS A 94 -6.92 -2.08 19.95
N ALA A 95 -5.86 -2.59 20.59
CA ALA A 95 -5.89 -3.10 21.96
C ALA A 95 -7.01 -4.14 22.22
N ASN A 96 -7.15 -5.14 21.34
CA ASN A 96 -8.19 -6.17 21.41
C ASN A 96 -9.63 -5.61 21.39
N ASN A 97 -9.95 -4.76 20.41
CA ASN A 97 -11.25 -4.05 20.28
C ASN A 97 -11.59 -3.11 21.45
N ARG A 98 -10.62 -2.74 22.30
CA ARG A 98 -10.82 -1.78 23.40
C ARG A 98 -10.51 -0.33 23.02
N GLY A 99 -10.12 -0.11 21.77
CA GLY A 99 -9.82 1.21 21.23
C GLY A 99 -9.90 1.24 19.71
N TRP A 100 -9.75 2.44 19.16
CA TRP A 100 -9.83 2.72 17.74
C TRP A 100 -8.65 3.57 17.26
N CYS A 101 -8.08 3.20 16.12
CA CYS A 101 -6.99 3.95 15.50
C CYS A 101 -7.51 5.24 14.85
N ARG A 102 -7.21 6.41 15.44
CA ARG A 102 -7.61 7.73 14.93
C ARG A 102 -6.40 8.69 14.87
N PRO A 103 -6.43 9.70 13.98
CA PRO A 103 -5.38 10.72 13.97
C PRO A 103 -5.35 11.53 15.26
N THR A 104 -6.53 11.83 15.80
CA THR A 104 -6.74 12.52 17.08
C THR A 104 -7.75 11.76 17.92
N CYS A 105 -7.43 11.59 19.20
CA CYS A 105 -8.34 10.99 20.17
C CYS A 105 -9.29 12.05 20.74
N PHE A 106 -10.48 11.63 21.16
CA PHE A 106 -11.40 12.53 21.85
C PHE A 106 -10.92 12.87 23.27
N SER A 107 -11.48 13.91 23.88
CA SER A 107 -11.12 14.35 25.23
C SER A 107 -11.34 13.30 26.32
N HIS A 108 -12.29 12.38 26.11
CA HIS A 108 -12.59 11.25 27.02
C HIS A 108 -11.76 9.99 26.73
N GLU A 109 -10.88 10.05 25.73
CA GLU A 109 -9.99 8.95 25.35
C GLU A 109 -8.54 9.28 25.78
N TYR A 110 -7.67 8.29 25.71
CA TYR A 110 -6.22 8.45 25.87
C TYR A 110 -5.49 7.71 24.75
N ILE A 111 -4.29 8.19 24.43
CA ILE A 111 -3.42 7.57 23.43
C ILE A 111 -2.71 6.38 24.08
N ASP A 112 -3.01 5.18 23.60
CA ASP A 112 -2.30 3.96 23.95
C ASP A 112 -1.05 3.83 23.07
N GLY A 113 0.08 4.30 23.59
CA GLY A 113 1.35 4.29 22.86
C GLY A 113 1.83 2.88 22.47
N TYR A 114 1.50 1.86 23.28
CA TYR A 114 1.90 0.48 23.01
C TYR A 114 1.20 -0.08 21.75
N HIS A 115 -0.11 0.18 21.62
CA HIS A 115 -0.90 -0.32 20.49
C HIS A 115 -0.95 0.63 19.29
N SER A 116 -0.36 1.84 19.39
CA SER A 116 -0.34 2.82 18.30
C SER A 116 0.50 2.37 17.10
N ALA A 117 1.49 1.49 17.30
CA ALA A 117 2.27 0.91 16.20
C ALA A 117 1.42 0.14 15.18
N ILE A 118 0.27 -0.40 15.61
CA ILE A 118 -0.68 -1.15 14.79
C ILE A 118 -1.46 -0.21 13.85
N CYS A 119 -1.56 1.06 14.23
CA CYS A 119 -2.42 2.06 13.60
C CYS A 119 -1.75 2.87 12.48
N GLY A 120 -0.41 2.81 12.35
CA GLY A 120 0.27 3.29 11.14
C GLY A 120 0.33 4.76 10.88
N GLY A 121 0.67 5.51 11.91
CA GLY A 121 0.66 6.97 11.87
C GLY A 121 -0.57 7.57 12.54
N ASN A 122 -1.58 6.75 12.85
CA ASN A 122 -2.67 7.11 13.75
C ASN A 122 -2.35 6.64 15.18
N SER A 123 -2.99 7.26 16.16
CA SER A 123 -2.91 6.86 17.57
C SER A 123 -3.99 5.83 17.89
N CYS A 124 -3.67 4.84 18.72
CA CYS A 124 -4.68 3.97 19.29
C CYS A 124 -5.42 4.71 20.42
N CYS A 125 -6.66 5.12 20.16
CA CYS A 125 -7.47 5.85 21.11
C CYS A 125 -8.32 4.89 21.94
N ARG A 126 -8.11 4.87 23.26
CA ARG A 126 -8.86 4.05 24.20
C ARG A 126 -9.70 4.90 25.13
N SER A 127 -10.92 4.44 25.41
CA SER A 127 -11.78 5.10 26.39
C SER A 127 -11.13 5.07 27.78
N ARG A 128 -11.15 6.22 28.47
CA ARG A 128 -10.80 6.31 29.91
C ARG A 128 -11.94 5.80 30.80
N ILE A 129 -13.16 5.80 30.24
CA ILE A 129 -14.38 5.39 30.92
C ILE A 129 -14.49 3.87 30.71
N ARG A 130 -14.48 3.13 31.83
CA ARG A 130 -14.46 1.67 31.86
C ARG A 130 -15.86 1.12 32.10
#